data_AF-A0A090AM88-F1
#
_entry.id   AF-A0A090AM88-F1
#
_cell.length_a   1.000
_cell.length_b   1.000
_cell.length_c   1.000
_cell.angle_alpha   90.00
_cell.angle_beta   90.00
_cell.angle_gamma   90.00
#
_symmetry.space_group_name_H-M   'P 1'
#
loop_
_entity.id
_entity.type
_entity.pdbx_description
1 polymer ?
#
loop_
_entity_poly.entity_id
_entity_poly.type
_entity_poly.pdbx_seq_one_letter_code
_entity_poly.pdbx_strand_id
1 'polypeptide(L)'
;MQGIFAALLLRLSTKNLLLQAVGSLFFILTPILVQRIGHPALCAHWLLLAALWLYFKAWNHSSSYQKLGSWLLLISLSATIHPYLTVMMLGLAIAFYIRVGWVGTQNTFISTLLPLIALGVTALFIGWQVGYFLVSSSNLEVFGLGYYSMNLLSPFNAMGGGSALFRDIPSATEGQYEGFNYLGAGMLVLGIVAVYELNKHFVQRATLRNLLPLLVVSFLFTMLAVSNKVTVGSQVLIEWHSEWLKVLSTFRSTGRFFWPVHYLLLFTILSVLIKRNPSRTAFIYLSFGLTFQTIDLWPIYQSHRQVRWNPALHWNPQLSVWNNPLKSAIWELAAPYYRHITLFPPSACGEAAAPYQPFAYLAGHHGLTINSGQMARFDDKQTGEYCQQLLKDLQQGKVEHDTVYIVHPTYLANLQKNACCPLVCSKIDDFEVCVTEQSYLRWKGNYSQIDTLFSVKQN
;
A
#
# COMPACT_ATOMS: atom_id res chain seq x y z
N MET A 1 8.03 -10.63 -11.65
CA MET A 1 6.75 -10.39 -12.36
C MET A 1 6.72 -9.09 -13.15
N GLN A 2 7.09 -7.93 -12.58
CA GLN A 2 7.06 -6.63 -13.28
C GLN A 2 7.72 -6.65 -14.68
N GLY A 3 8.98 -7.08 -14.77
CA GLY A 3 9.70 -7.17 -16.05
C GLY A 3 9.10 -8.17 -17.04
N ILE A 4 8.50 -9.27 -16.56
CA ILE A 4 7.87 -10.28 -17.42
C ILE A 4 6.65 -9.68 -18.13
N PHE A 5 5.75 -9.05 -17.38
CA PHE A 5 4.56 -8.44 -17.97
C PHE A 5 4.89 -7.18 -18.78
N ALA A 6 5.95 -6.45 -18.42
CA ALA A 6 6.48 -5.37 -19.26
C ALA A 6 6.93 -5.89 -20.64
N ALA A 7 7.72 -6.97 -20.66
CA ALA A 7 8.18 -7.58 -21.90
C ALA A 7 7.02 -8.15 -22.73
N LEU A 8 6.06 -8.83 -22.09
CA LEU A 8 4.84 -9.32 -22.75
C LEU A 8 4.01 -8.19 -23.37
N LEU A 9 3.86 -7.07 -22.65
CA LEU A 9 3.17 -5.89 -23.14
C LEU A 9 3.91 -5.26 -24.34
N LEU A 10 5.23 -5.10 -24.27
CA LEU A 10 6.05 -4.58 -25.37
C LEU A 10 6.11 -5.51 -26.58
N ARG A 11 5.94 -6.81 -26.40
CA ARG A 11 5.84 -7.79 -27.50
C ARG A 11 4.64 -7.54 -28.41
N LEU A 12 3.62 -6.82 -27.93
CA LEU A 12 2.49 -6.34 -28.76
C LEU A 12 2.89 -5.22 -29.73
N SER A 13 4.07 -4.62 -29.53
CA SER A 13 4.59 -3.53 -30.34
C SER A 13 5.81 -3.90 -31.18
N THR A 14 6.61 -4.88 -30.76
CA THR A 14 7.78 -5.34 -31.54
C THR A 14 8.17 -6.78 -31.23
N LYS A 15 8.75 -7.46 -32.24
CA LYS A 15 9.39 -8.78 -32.07
C LYS A 15 10.88 -8.68 -31.70
N ASN A 16 11.47 -7.48 -31.75
CA ASN A 16 12.89 -7.28 -31.45
C ASN A 16 13.14 -7.37 -29.94
N LEU A 17 13.92 -8.37 -29.53
CA LEU A 17 14.23 -8.65 -28.12
C LEU A 17 14.98 -7.51 -27.43
N LEU A 18 15.84 -6.79 -28.16
CA LEU A 18 16.61 -5.68 -27.60
C LEU A 18 15.69 -4.51 -27.25
N LEU A 19 14.74 -4.18 -28.12
CA LEU A 19 13.72 -3.15 -27.83
C LEU A 19 12.80 -3.57 -26.69
N GLN A 20 12.44 -4.86 -26.60
CA GLN A 20 11.68 -5.38 -25.46
C GLN A 20 12.47 -5.27 -24.16
N ALA A 21 13.77 -5.59 -24.17
CA ALA A 21 14.64 -5.51 -23.00
C ALA A 21 14.79 -4.06 -22.51
N VAL A 22 15.22 -3.15 -23.38
CA VAL A 22 15.40 -1.72 -23.04
C VAL A 22 14.07 -1.08 -22.65
N GLY A 23 13.00 -1.33 -23.40
CA GLY A 23 11.68 -0.83 -23.07
C GLY A 23 11.17 -1.33 -21.72
N SER A 24 11.45 -2.60 -21.36
CA SER A 24 11.01 -3.18 -20.09
C SER A 24 11.65 -2.49 -18.89
N LEU A 25 12.86 -1.94 -19.06
CA LEU A 25 13.55 -1.21 -17.99
C LEU A 25 12.76 0.02 -17.55
N PHE A 26 12.06 0.74 -18.44
CA PHE A 26 11.19 1.86 -18.02
C PHE A 26 10.05 1.44 -17.10
N PHE A 27 9.51 0.23 -17.27
CA PHE A 27 8.45 -0.29 -16.41
C PHE A 27 8.97 -0.83 -15.07
N ILE A 28 10.19 -1.36 -15.06
CA ILE A 28 10.88 -1.85 -13.86
C ILE A 28 11.35 -0.67 -13.01
N LEU A 29 11.89 0.36 -13.66
CA LEU A 29 12.48 1.55 -13.05
C LEU A 29 11.49 2.71 -12.90
N THR A 30 10.20 2.48 -13.15
CA THR A 30 9.17 3.52 -13.08
C THR A 30 9.14 4.17 -11.69
N PRO A 31 9.16 5.52 -11.57
CA PRO A 31 9.29 6.19 -10.28
C PRO A 31 8.22 5.77 -9.29
N ILE A 32 6.97 5.64 -9.75
CA ILE A 32 5.82 5.28 -8.90
C ILE A 32 5.95 3.91 -8.23
N LEU A 33 6.72 2.98 -8.81
CA LEU A 33 6.97 1.68 -8.21
C LEU A 33 8.11 1.76 -7.20
N VAL A 34 9.18 2.46 -7.57
CA VAL A 34 10.38 2.60 -6.73
C VAL A 34 10.03 3.34 -5.43
N GLN A 35 9.23 4.41 -5.51
CA GLN A 35 8.76 5.17 -4.34
C GLN A 35 7.87 4.36 -3.39
N ARG A 36 7.38 3.19 -3.80
CA ARG A 36 6.54 2.30 -2.98
C ARG A 36 7.31 1.14 -2.36
N ILE A 37 8.62 1.04 -2.60
CA ILE A 37 9.47 0.08 -1.89
C ILE A 37 9.41 0.43 -0.39
N GLY A 38 8.88 -0.49 0.41
CA GLY A 38 8.48 -0.25 1.81
C GLY A 38 6.98 -0.49 2.06
N HIS A 39 6.18 -0.59 1.00
CA HIS A 39 4.77 -0.98 1.03
C HIS A 39 4.54 -2.22 0.14
N PRO A 40 4.90 -3.44 0.61
CA PRO A 40 4.99 -4.63 -0.23
C PRO A 40 3.72 -4.94 -1.04
N ALA A 41 2.53 -4.78 -0.45
CA ALA A 41 1.26 -5.01 -1.13
C ALA A 41 1.03 -4.02 -2.29
N LEU A 42 1.48 -2.77 -2.15
CA LEU A 42 1.36 -1.75 -3.19
C LEU A 42 2.37 -1.93 -4.33
N CYS A 43 3.43 -2.71 -4.15
CA CYS A 43 4.42 -2.97 -5.21
C CYS A 43 3.93 -3.96 -6.29
N ALA A 44 2.72 -4.55 -6.15
CA ALA A 44 2.17 -5.50 -7.11
C ALA A 44 1.67 -4.86 -8.42
N HIS A 45 2.34 -3.82 -8.92
CA HIS A 45 2.03 -3.11 -10.16
C HIS A 45 2.09 -3.99 -11.42
N TRP A 46 2.71 -5.18 -11.33
CA TRP A 46 2.75 -6.13 -12.42
C TRP A 46 1.35 -6.59 -12.82
N LEU A 47 0.36 -6.52 -11.91
CA LEU A 47 -1.05 -6.75 -12.20
C LEU A 47 -1.60 -5.73 -13.20
N LEU A 48 -1.21 -4.46 -13.09
CA LEU A 48 -1.60 -3.40 -14.02
C LEU A 48 -1.02 -3.67 -15.42
N LEU A 49 0.23 -4.10 -15.50
CA LEU A 49 0.87 -4.50 -16.75
C LEU A 49 0.21 -5.75 -17.35
N ALA A 50 -0.12 -6.74 -16.53
CA ALA A 50 -0.82 -7.94 -16.95
C ALA A 50 -2.21 -7.61 -17.50
N ALA A 51 -2.97 -6.76 -16.82
CA ALA A 51 -4.29 -6.30 -17.26
C ALA A 51 -4.22 -5.51 -18.57
N LEU A 52 -3.25 -4.59 -18.72
CA LEU A 52 -3.02 -3.89 -19.99
C LEU A 52 -2.61 -4.87 -21.11
N TRP A 53 -1.81 -5.88 -20.80
CA TRP A 53 -1.44 -6.90 -21.77
C TRP A 53 -2.65 -7.73 -22.20
N LEU A 54 -3.49 -8.20 -21.26
CA LEU A 54 -4.75 -8.89 -21.57
C LEU A 54 -5.69 -8.00 -22.38
N TYR A 55 -5.72 -6.71 -22.07
CA TYR A 55 -6.51 -5.74 -22.83
C TYR A 55 -6.08 -5.73 -24.28
N PHE A 56 -4.80 -5.50 -24.58
CA PHE A 56 -4.31 -5.30 -25.94
C PHE A 56 -4.02 -6.58 -26.74
N LYS A 57 -3.82 -7.72 -26.07
CA LYS A 57 -3.57 -9.00 -26.74
C LYS A 57 -4.71 -9.36 -27.71
N ALA A 58 -4.34 -9.93 -28.85
CA ALA A 58 -5.30 -10.49 -29.78
C ALA A 58 -5.94 -11.77 -29.19
N TRP A 59 -7.26 -11.83 -29.23
CA TRP A 59 -8.03 -12.95 -28.72
C TRP A 59 -8.83 -13.61 -29.84
N ASN A 60 -8.74 -14.94 -29.95
CA ASN A 60 -9.58 -15.69 -30.88
C ASN A 60 -11.04 -15.66 -30.42
N HIS A 61 -11.99 -15.75 -31.35
CA HIS A 61 -13.42 -15.74 -31.01
C HIS A 61 -13.81 -16.91 -30.09
N SER A 62 -13.22 -18.09 -30.29
CA SER A 62 -13.46 -19.29 -29.46
C SER A 62 -12.85 -19.25 -28.04
N SER A 63 -12.05 -18.23 -27.71
CA SER A 63 -11.29 -18.19 -26.46
C SER A 63 -12.02 -17.55 -25.27
N SER A 64 -13.37 -17.53 -25.26
CA SER A 64 -14.16 -16.86 -24.22
C SER A 64 -13.85 -17.33 -22.80
N TYR A 65 -13.69 -18.64 -22.59
CA TYR A 65 -13.30 -19.20 -21.29
C TYR A 65 -11.89 -18.77 -20.85
N GLN A 66 -10.95 -18.67 -21.79
CA GLN A 66 -9.58 -18.21 -21.50
C GLN A 66 -9.55 -16.73 -21.11
N LYS A 67 -10.36 -15.89 -21.79
CA LYS A 67 -10.53 -14.46 -21.44
C LYS A 67 -11.03 -14.34 -20.01
N LEU A 68 -12.15 -14.99 -19.71
CA LEU A 68 -12.79 -14.94 -18.40
C LEU A 68 -11.85 -15.51 -17.31
N GLY A 69 -11.25 -16.68 -17.53
CA GLY A 69 -10.32 -17.29 -16.59
C GLY A 69 -9.10 -16.41 -16.29
N SER A 70 -8.55 -15.71 -17.29
CA SER A 70 -7.42 -14.79 -17.08
C SER A 70 -7.81 -13.59 -16.21
N TRP A 71 -8.99 -13.00 -16.44
CA TRP A 71 -9.48 -11.89 -15.63
C TRP A 71 -9.91 -12.31 -14.23
N LEU A 72 -10.55 -13.48 -14.08
CA LEU A 72 -10.87 -14.06 -12.77
C LEU A 72 -9.60 -14.27 -11.94
N LEU A 73 -8.54 -14.82 -12.55
CA LEU A 73 -7.25 -14.99 -11.89
C LEU A 73 -6.66 -13.65 -11.43
N LEU A 74 -6.64 -12.63 -12.29
CA LEU A 74 -6.12 -11.30 -11.91
C LEU A 74 -6.96 -10.66 -10.80
N ILE A 75 -8.29 -10.79 -10.86
CA ILE A 75 -9.18 -10.26 -9.82
C ILE A 75 -8.94 -10.97 -8.50
N SER A 76 -8.91 -12.30 -8.47
CA SER A 76 -8.62 -13.07 -7.26
C SER A 76 -7.26 -12.71 -6.65
N LEU A 77 -6.21 -12.63 -7.45
CA LEU A 77 -4.87 -12.23 -6.98
C LEU A 77 -4.85 -10.78 -6.48
N SER A 78 -5.49 -9.86 -7.19
CA SER A 78 -5.55 -8.47 -6.74
C SER A 78 -6.33 -8.33 -5.43
N ALA A 79 -7.43 -9.08 -5.26
CA ALA A 79 -8.27 -9.07 -4.07
C ALA A 79 -7.58 -9.68 -2.85
N THR A 80 -6.70 -10.66 -3.01
CA THR A 80 -5.87 -11.15 -1.89
C THR A 80 -4.71 -10.23 -1.55
N ILE A 81 -4.26 -9.39 -2.50
CA ILE A 81 -3.12 -8.49 -2.30
C ILE A 81 -3.56 -7.14 -1.71
N HIS A 82 -4.46 -6.42 -2.40
CA HIS A 82 -4.85 -5.06 -1.98
C HIS A 82 -6.13 -4.55 -2.66
N PRO A 83 -7.09 -3.94 -1.93
CA PRO A 83 -8.38 -3.53 -2.48
C PRO A 83 -8.28 -2.44 -3.57
N TYR A 84 -7.29 -1.54 -3.49
CA TYR A 84 -7.07 -0.53 -4.53
C TYR A 84 -6.71 -1.17 -5.87
N LEU A 85 -5.85 -2.21 -5.86
CA LEU A 85 -5.47 -2.90 -7.08
C LEU A 85 -6.67 -3.66 -7.65
N THR A 86 -7.54 -4.22 -6.81
CA THR A 86 -8.78 -4.88 -7.25
C THR A 86 -9.70 -3.93 -8.01
N VAL A 87 -9.93 -2.73 -7.48
CA VAL A 87 -10.77 -1.73 -8.17
C VAL A 87 -10.13 -1.31 -9.49
N MET A 88 -8.81 -1.12 -9.52
CA MET A 88 -8.09 -0.84 -10.77
C MET A 88 -8.24 -1.98 -11.79
N MET A 89 -8.12 -3.24 -11.36
CA MET A 89 -8.32 -4.42 -12.21
C MET A 89 -9.75 -4.48 -12.74
N LEU A 90 -10.76 -4.24 -11.90
CA LEU A 90 -12.16 -4.21 -12.30
C LEU A 90 -12.42 -3.14 -13.36
N GLY A 91 -11.88 -1.92 -13.19
CA GLY A 91 -12.01 -0.87 -14.20
C GLY A 91 -11.38 -1.25 -15.53
N LEU A 92 -10.17 -1.85 -15.51
CA LEU A 92 -9.51 -2.34 -16.73
C LEU A 92 -10.27 -3.51 -17.39
N ALA A 93 -10.87 -4.39 -16.60
CA ALA A 93 -11.72 -5.47 -17.08
C ALA A 93 -13.01 -4.94 -17.71
N ILE A 94 -13.64 -3.93 -17.09
CA ILE A 94 -14.80 -3.21 -17.65
C ILE A 94 -14.44 -2.62 -19.01
N ALA A 95 -13.32 -1.89 -19.11
CA ALA A 95 -12.85 -1.36 -20.39
C ALA A 95 -12.66 -2.47 -21.43
N PHE A 96 -12.08 -3.62 -21.02
CA PHE A 96 -11.85 -4.75 -21.92
C PHE A 96 -13.15 -5.35 -22.45
N TYR A 97 -14.10 -5.69 -21.57
CA TYR A 97 -15.36 -6.31 -21.97
C TYR A 97 -16.24 -5.35 -22.77
N ILE A 98 -16.28 -4.04 -22.42
CA ILE A 98 -16.94 -3.03 -23.25
C ILE A 98 -16.34 -3.00 -24.65
N ARG A 99 -15.00 -3.00 -24.78
CA ARG A 99 -14.35 -3.07 -26.10
C ARG A 99 -14.75 -4.33 -26.85
N VAL A 100 -14.76 -5.48 -26.20
CA VAL A 100 -15.14 -6.78 -26.81
C VAL A 100 -16.57 -6.73 -27.33
N GLY A 101 -17.53 -6.20 -26.56
CA GLY A 101 -18.92 -6.05 -26.98
C GLY A 101 -19.13 -5.00 -28.06
N TRP A 102 -18.42 -3.87 -27.97
CA TRP A 102 -18.57 -2.73 -28.89
C TRP A 102 -17.93 -2.97 -30.26
N VAL A 103 -16.74 -3.60 -30.29
CA VAL A 103 -15.94 -3.80 -31.51
C VAL A 103 -16.23 -5.16 -32.13
N GLY A 104 -16.63 -6.16 -31.34
CA GLY A 104 -16.97 -7.49 -31.84
C GLY A 104 -18.27 -7.49 -32.61
N THR A 105 -18.25 -7.96 -33.85
CA THR A 105 -19.41 -7.99 -34.76
C THR A 105 -20.43 -9.09 -34.44
N GLN A 106 -20.13 -10.00 -33.52
CA GLN A 106 -20.98 -11.17 -33.19
C GLN A 106 -21.20 -11.37 -31.68
N ASN A 107 -20.87 -10.37 -30.84
CA ASN A 107 -20.99 -10.51 -29.39
C ASN A 107 -22.34 -9.96 -28.91
N THR A 108 -23.09 -10.77 -28.15
CA THR A 108 -24.34 -10.36 -27.53
C THR A 108 -24.08 -9.51 -26.27
N PHE A 109 -25.03 -8.67 -25.87
CA PHE A 109 -24.97 -7.92 -24.61
C PHE A 109 -24.67 -8.84 -23.40
N ILE A 110 -25.26 -10.05 -23.40
CA ILE A 110 -25.06 -11.09 -22.39
C ILE A 110 -23.59 -11.54 -22.33
N SER A 111 -22.91 -11.67 -23.47
CA SER A 111 -21.48 -12.05 -23.53
C SER A 111 -20.53 -11.00 -22.95
N THR A 112 -21.02 -9.78 -22.72
CA THR A 112 -20.29 -8.69 -22.04
C THR A 112 -20.67 -8.61 -20.57
N LEU A 113 -21.97 -8.72 -20.25
CA LEU A 113 -22.48 -8.53 -18.90
C LEU A 113 -22.17 -9.69 -17.95
N LEU A 114 -22.33 -10.95 -18.38
CA LEU A 114 -22.10 -12.12 -17.52
C LEU A 114 -20.66 -12.21 -16.99
N PRO A 115 -19.61 -11.99 -17.81
CA PRO A 115 -18.25 -11.92 -17.31
C PRO A 115 -18.06 -10.84 -16.24
N LEU A 116 -18.64 -9.66 -16.42
CA LEU A 116 -18.51 -8.56 -15.45
C LEU A 116 -19.18 -8.89 -14.12
N ILE A 117 -20.36 -9.51 -14.16
CA ILE A 117 -21.04 -10.01 -12.96
C ILE A 117 -20.16 -11.06 -12.26
N ALA A 118 -19.61 -12.03 -13.00
CA ALA A 118 -18.74 -13.05 -12.44
C ALA A 118 -17.49 -12.47 -11.77
N LEU A 119 -16.85 -11.47 -12.39
CA LEU A 119 -15.70 -10.76 -11.83
C LEU A 119 -16.07 -9.99 -10.56
N GLY A 120 -17.24 -9.31 -10.54
CA GLY A 120 -17.74 -8.62 -9.35
C GLY A 120 -18.03 -9.56 -8.19
N VAL A 121 -18.73 -10.67 -8.46
CA VAL A 121 -19.02 -11.71 -7.45
C VAL A 121 -17.72 -12.34 -6.92
N THR A 122 -16.75 -12.59 -7.79
CA THR A 122 -15.45 -13.12 -7.37
C THR A 122 -14.69 -12.13 -6.49
N ALA A 123 -14.66 -10.85 -6.85
CA ALA A 123 -14.04 -9.82 -6.02
C ALA A 123 -14.67 -9.74 -4.63
N LEU A 124 -16.00 -9.77 -4.55
CA LEU A 124 -16.74 -9.77 -3.28
C LEU A 124 -16.50 -11.04 -2.47
N PHE A 125 -16.55 -12.21 -3.11
CA PHE A 125 -16.32 -13.49 -2.44
C PHE A 125 -14.91 -13.59 -1.88
N ILE A 126 -13.88 -13.25 -2.66
CA ILE A 126 -12.49 -13.26 -2.18
C ILE A 126 -12.28 -12.17 -1.11
N GLY A 127 -12.86 -10.99 -1.29
CA GLY A 127 -12.83 -9.94 -0.27
C GLY A 127 -13.44 -10.38 1.07
N TRP A 128 -14.53 -11.16 1.03
CA TRP A 128 -15.13 -11.76 2.21
C TRP A 128 -14.21 -12.80 2.86
N GLN A 129 -13.60 -13.69 2.08
CA GLN A 129 -12.66 -14.70 2.56
C GLN A 129 -11.43 -14.10 3.25
N VAL A 130 -10.92 -12.98 2.73
CA VAL A 130 -9.74 -12.28 3.28
C VAL A 130 -10.13 -11.35 4.45
N GLY A 131 -11.43 -11.15 4.70
CA GLY A 131 -11.90 -10.39 5.86
C GLY A 131 -12.06 -8.89 5.63
N TYR A 132 -12.20 -8.42 4.38
CA TYR A 132 -12.40 -6.99 4.07
C TYR A 132 -13.65 -6.38 4.71
N PHE A 133 -14.64 -7.21 5.07
CA PHE A 133 -15.91 -6.78 5.64
C PHE A 133 -16.02 -7.01 7.16
N LEU A 134 -14.92 -7.36 7.85
CA LEU A 134 -14.92 -7.61 9.29
C LEU A 134 -15.07 -6.34 10.13
N VAL A 135 -14.47 -5.23 9.70
CA VAL A 135 -14.50 -3.96 10.43
C VAL A 135 -15.67 -3.12 9.95
N SER A 136 -16.62 -2.82 10.84
CA SER A 136 -17.73 -1.93 10.54
C SER A 136 -17.23 -0.50 10.39
N SER A 137 -17.52 0.14 9.26
CA SER A 137 -17.09 1.52 9.00
C SER A 137 -18.17 2.51 9.44
N SER A 138 -18.54 2.45 10.72
CA SER A 138 -19.60 3.27 11.32
C SER A 138 -19.23 4.76 11.40
N ASN A 139 -17.93 5.08 11.44
CA ASN A 139 -17.38 6.43 11.33
C ASN A 139 -16.45 6.57 10.12
N LEU A 140 -17.00 6.46 8.91
CA LEU A 140 -16.34 6.97 7.71
C LEU A 140 -16.31 8.50 7.76
N GLU A 141 -15.58 9.09 8.72
CA GLU A 141 -15.15 10.47 8.55
C GLU A 141 -14.47 10.60 7.18
N VAL A 142 -14.58 11.78 6.58
CA VAL A 142 -13.94 12.13 5.29
C VAL A 142 -12.42 12.24 5.51
N PHE A 143 -11.82 11.30 6.23
CA PHE A 143 -10.43 11.34 6.62
C PHE A 143 -9.58 10.95 5.42
N GLY A 144 -8.95 11.98 4.84
CA GLY A 144 -7.91 11.84 3.83
C GLY A 144 -8.35 11.99 2.37
N LEU A 145 -9.66 12.07 2.09
CA LEU A 145 -10.13 12.56 0.79
C LEU A 145 -9.64 14.00 0.56
N GLY A 146 -9.13 14.27 -0.63
CA GLY A 146 -8.48 15.54 -0.96
C GLY A 146 -7.10 15.74 -0.32
N TYR A 147 -6.83 15.20 0.87
CA TYR A 147 -5.52 15.29 1.51
C TYR A 147 -4.48 14.35 0.88
N TYR A 148 -4.88 13.12 0.54
CA TYR A 148 -4.05 12.12 -0.17
C TYR A 148 -4.40 12.04 -1.67
N SER A 149 -4.87 13.14 -2.25
CA SER A 149 -5.21 13.22 -3.67
C SER A 149 -3.96 13.36 -4.56
N MET A 150 -4.17 13.29 -5.87
CA MET A 150 -3.16 13.61 -6.87
C MET A 150 -3.15 15.12 -7.15
N ASN A 151 -1.96 15.72 -7.12
CA ASN A 151 -1.72 17.06 -7.65
C ASN A 151 -1.71 17.01 -9.18
N LEU A 152 -2.26 18.00 -9.88
CA LEU A 152 -2.26 18.00 -11.36
C LEU A 152 -0.83 18.02 -11.94
N LEU A 153 0.15 18.52 -11.20
CA LEU A 153 1.57 18.50 -11.58
C LEU A 153 2.30 17.21 -11.17
N SER A 154 1.64 16.25 -10.52
CA SER A 154 2.25 14.98 -10.09
C SER A 154 3.01 14.23 -11.21
N PRO A 155 2.55 14.20 -12.49
CA PRO A 155 3.31 13.55 -13.58
C PRO A 155 4.68 14.17 -13.86
N PHE A 156 4.89 15.43 -13.44
CA PHE A 156 6.09 16.22 -13.66
C PHE A 156 6.87 16.52 -12.37
N ASN A 157 6.34 16.12 -11.20
CA ASN A 157 6.91 16.46 -9.91
C ASN A 157 7.52 15.24 -9.22
N ALA A 158 8.85 15.21 -9.11
CA ALA A 158 9.58 14.10 -8.52
C ALA A 158 9.49 14.03 -6.99
N MET A 159 9.10 15.13 -6.32
CA MET A 159 8.89 15.27 -4.87
C MET A 159 10.06 14.84 -3.97
N GLY A 160 10.36 15.61 -2.93
CA GLY A 160 11.30 15.22 -1.88
C GLY A 160 12.73 14.94 -2.36
N GLY A 161 13.19 15.67 -3.38
CA GLY A 161 14.52 15.52 -3.97
C GLY A 161 14.66 14.28 -4.85
N GLY A 162 13.54 13.71 -5.32
CA GLY A 162 13.53 12.48 -6.11
C GLY A 162 14.12 12.61 -7.53
N SER A 163 14.47 13.82 -7.96
CA SER A 163 15.04 14.11 -9.27
C SER A 163 16.39 14.82 -9.16
N ALA A 164 17.37 14.38 -9.95
CA ALA A 164 18.64 15.09 -10.13
C ALA A 164 18.54 16.26 -11.11
N LEU A 165 17.50 16.28 -11.97
CA LEU A 165 17.37 17.22 -13.08
C LEU A 165 16.36 18.35 -12.81
N PHE A 166 15.34 18.09 -12.01
CA PHE A 166 14.26 19.02 -11.71
C PHE A 166 14.23 19.36 -10.23
N ARG A 167 13.83 20.60 -9.95
CA ARG A 167 13.53 21.03 -8.58
C ARG A 167 12.15 20.54 -8.17
N ASP A 168 11.98 20.29 -6.88
CA ASP A 168 10.68 19.93 -6.33
C ASP A 168 9.67 21.07 -6.52
N ILE A 169 8.47 20.68 -6.91
CA ILE A 169 7.32 21.57 -6.92
C ILE A 169 6.59 21.37 -5.58
N PRO A 170 6.27 22.43 -4.83
CA PRO A 170 5.59 22.29 -3.55
C PRO A 170 4.20 21.66 -3.74
N SER A 171 3.78 20.85 -2.77
CA SER A 171 2.44 20.27 -2.72
C SER A 171 1.49 21.15 -1.91
N ALA A 172 0.19 21.04 -2.18
CA ALA A 172 -0.84 21.78 -1.46
C ALA A 172 -1.17 21.16 -0.09
N THR A 173 -0.92 19.85 0.08
CA THR A 173 -1.08 19.12 1.34
C THR A 173 0.13 18.23 1.57
N GLU A 174 0.47 17.98 2.83
CA GLU A 174 1.57 17.07 3.17
C GLU A 174 1.26 15.64 2.74
N GLY A 175 -0.02 15.23 2.67
CA GLY A 175 -0.44 13.90 2.22
C GLY A 175 -0.23 13.61 0.74
N GLN A 176 0.05 14.61 -0.10
CA GLN A 176 0.14 14.41 -1.56
C GLN A 176 1.29 13.48 -2.02
N TYR A 177 2.19 13.05 -1.12
CA TYR A 177 3.14 11.96 -1.40
C TYR A 177 2.44 10.64 -1.79
N GLU A 178 1.19 10.47 -1.37
CA GLU A 178 0.35 9.35 -1.78
C GLU A 178 -0.11 9.44 -3.24
N GLY A 179 -0.34 10.66 -3.73
CA GLY A 179 -0.64 11.00 -5.13
C GLY A 179 0.59 11.20 -6.01
N PHE A 180 1.75 10.71 -5.57
CA PHE A 180 2.98 10.69 -6.36
C PHE A 180 2.80 9.87 -7.64
N ASN A 181 2.96 10.54 -8.80
CA ASN A 181 2.73 9.97 -10.12
C ASN A 181 3.78 10.41 -11.16
N TYR A 182 5.00 10.73 -10.71
CA TYR A 182 6.06 11.24 -11.57
C TYR A 182 6.45 10.25 -12.68
N LEU A 183 6.48 10.70 -13.94
CA LEU A 183 6.86 9.88 -15.09
C LEU A 183 8.37 9.63 -15.17
N GLY A 184 9.17 10.60 -14.70
CA GLY A 184 10.62 10.63 -14.91
C GLY A 184 11.02 11.35 -16.20
N ALA A 185 12.18 12.01 -16.16
CA ALA A 185 12.65 12.90 -17.21
C ALA A 185 12.78 12.18 -18.57
N GLY A 186 13.25 10.93 -18.55
CA GLY A 186 13.36 10.12 -19.76
C GLY A 186 12.01 9.90 -20.43
N MET A 187 10.99 9.52 -19.67
CA MET A 187 9.64 9.36 -20.19
C MET A 187 9.00 10.67 -20.64
N LEU A 188 9.29 11.79 -19.97
CA LEU A 188 8.83 13.12 -20.38
C LEU A 188 9.44 13.52 -21.74
N VAL A 189 10.75 13.37 -21.91
CA VAL A 189 11.44 13.65 -23.18
C VAL A 189 10.93 12.73 -24.29
N LEU A 190 10.82 11.42 -24.03
CA LEU A 190 10.26 10.47 -24.99
C LEU A 190 8.80 10.78 -25.33
N GLY A 191 8.02 11.32 -24.38
CA GLY A 191 6.66 11.79 -24.61
C GLY A 191 6.60 12.91 -25.66
N ILE A 192 7.50 13.88 -25.59
CA ILE A 192 7.59 14.97 -26.59
C ILE A 192 7.90 14.39 -27.97
N VAL A 193 8.87 13.49 -28.07
CA VAL A 193 9.22 12.82 -29.34
C VAL A 193 8.05 11.98 -29.86
N ALA A 194 7.32 11.28 -28.98
CA ALA A 194 6.17 10.48 -29.36
C ALA A 194 5.02 11.35 -29.90
N VAL A 195 4.77 12.52 -29.31
CA VAL A 195 3.79 13.49 -29.84
C VAL A 195 4.20 13.99 -31.22
N TYR A 196 5.49 14.33 -31.41
CA TYR A 196 6.02 14.71 -32.72
C TYR A 196 5.82 13.60 -33.77
N GLU A 197 6.14 12.35 -33.43
CA GLU A 197 5.92 11.20 -34.32
C GLU A 197 4.43 10.93 -34.58
N LEU A 198 3.55 11.19 -33.61
CA LEU A 198 2.10 11.07 -33.77
C LEU A 198 1.56 12.09 -34.79
N ASN A 199 2.05 13.33 -34.77
CA ASN A 199 1.59 14.41 -35.63
C ASN A 199 1.88 14.18 -37.12
N LYS A 200 2.84 13.31 -37.48
CA LYS A 200 3.16 12.99 -38.88
C LYS A 200 2.02 12.28 -39.61
N HIS A 201 1.22 11.48 -38.88
CA HIS A 201 0.11 10.70 -39.45
C HIS A 201 -1.04 10.55 -38.47
N PHE A 202 -2.26 10.84 -38.93
CA PHE A 202 -3.47 10.70 -38.14
C PHE A 202 -3.66 9.27 -37.60
N VAL A 203 -4.12 9.18 -36.35
CA VAL A 203 -4.50 7.91 -35.75
C VAL A 203 -5.75 7.38 -36.44
N GLN A 204 -5.71 6.13 -36.88
CA GLN A 204 -6.84 5.51 -37.57
C GLN A 204 -8.07 5.42 -36.65
N ARG A 205 -9.26 5.66 -37.19
CA ARG A 205 -10.53 5.55 -36.45
C ARG A 205 -10.70 4.19 -35.77
N ALA A 206 -10.26 3.10 -36.41
CA ALA A 206 -10.30 1.75 -35.85
C ALA A 206 -9.44 1.62 -34.58
N THR A 207 -8.28 2.28 -34.53
CA THR A 207 -7.43 2.32 -33.33
C THR A 207 -8.10 3.11 -32.22
N LEU A 208 -8.66 4.28 -32.52
CA LEU A 208 -9.39 5.09 -31.54
C LEU A 208 -10.61 4.36 -30.97
N ARG A 209 -11.39 3.68 -31.83
CA ARG A 209 -12.54 2.88 -31.39
C ARG A 209 -12.14 1.76 -30.44
N ASN A 210 -10.98 1.13 -30.68
CA ASN A 210 -10.43 0.12 -29.76
C ASN A 210 -9.92 0.72 -28.45
N LEU A 211 -9.42 1.96 -28.44
CA LEU A 211 -8.88 2.61 -27.24
C LEU A 211 -9.95 3.29 -26.39
N LEU A 212 -11.08 3.68 -26.99
CA LEU A 212 -12.09 4.53 -26.35
C LEU A 212 -12.55 4.02 -24.98
N PRO A 213 -12.91 2.72 -24.78
CA PRO A 213 -13.32 2.24 -23.46
C PRO A 213 -12.22 2.38 -22.40
N LEU A 214 -10.96 2.18 -22.79
CA LEU A 214 -9.82 2.34 -21.88
C LEU A 214 -9.53 3.80 -21.57
N LEU A 215 -9.69 4.70 -22.55
CA LEU A 215 -9.55 6.14 -22.34
C LEU A 215 -10.64 6.68 -21.40
N VAL A 216 -11.89 6.21 -21.53
CA VAL A 216 -12.98 6.57 -20.61
C VAL A 216 -12.67 6.12 -19.18
N VAL A 217 -12.27 4.86 -18.99
CA VAL A 217 -11.89 4.36 -17.66
C VAL A 217 -10.67 5.11 -17.10
N SER A 218 -9.68 5.43 -17.95
CA SER A 218 -8.50 6.21 -17.54
C SER A 218 -8.89 7.62 -17.10
N PHE A 219 -9.84 8.25 -17.78
CA PHE A 219 -10.38 9.55 -17.40
C PHE A 219 -11.09 9.47 -16.04
N LEU A 220 -11.96 8.48 -15.83
CA LEU A 220 -12.64 8.27 -14.54
C LEU A 220 -11.65 8.02 -13.40
N PHE A 221 -10.61 7.22 -13.62
CA PHE A 221 -9.55 7.00 -12.65
C PHE A 221 -8.73 8.26 -12.37
N THR A 222 -8.50 9.11 -13.37
CA THR A 222 -7.85 10.41 -13.17
C THR A 222 -8.72 11.35 -12.35
N MET A 223 -10.01 11.44 -12.64
CA MET A 223 -10.96 12.22 -11.83
C MET A 223 -10.99 11.74 -10.38
N LEU A 224 -11.04 10.42 -10.17
CA LEU A 224 -10.97 9.84 -8.83
C LEU A 224 -9.64 10.18 -8.14
N ALA A 225 -8.52 10.12 -8.87
CA ALA A 225 -7.20 10.44 -8.32
C ALA A 225 -7.08 11.89 -7.83
N VAL A 226 -7.55 12.84 -8.64
CA VAL A 226 -7.60 14.26 -8.28
C VAL A 226 -8.61 14.52 -7.14
N SER A 227 -9.69 13.73 -7.09
CA SER A 227 -10.69 13.76 -6.00
C SER A 227 -11.35 15.14 -5.84
N ASN A 228 -11.87 15.44 -4.65
CA ASN A 228 -12.63 16.64 -4.33
C ASN A 228 -11.78 17.90 -4.05
N LYS A 229 -10.45 17.78 -4.11
CA LYS A 229 -9.48 18.87 -3.91
C LYS A 229 -8.52 18.91 -5.09
N VAL A 230 -8.82 19.77 -6.06
CA VAL A 230 -8.03 19.97 -7.28
C VAL A 230 -6.91 20.96 -6.98
N THR A 231 -5.66 20.54 -7.14
CA THR A 231 -4.49 21.36 -6.79
C THR A 231 -3.47 21.43 -7.92
N VAL A 232 -2.76 22.55 -8.00
CA VAL A 232 -1.62 22.78 -8.90
C VAL A 232 -0.48 23.34 -8.08
N GLY A 233 0.57 22.54 -7.90
CA GLY A 233 1.65 22.90 -6.98
C GLY A 233 1.10 23.12 -5.57
N SER A 234 1.45 24.23 -4.93
CA SER A 234 0.96 24.59 -3.60
C SER A 234 -0.47 25.16 -3.59
N GLN A 235 -1.06 25.44 -4.75
CA GLN A 235 -2.33 26.15 -4.86
C GLN A 235 -3.50 25.17 -4.94
N VAL A 236 -4.57 25.46 -4.20
CA VAL A 236 -5.87 24.77 -4.33
C VAL A 236 -6.71 25.57 -5.32
N LEU A 237 -7.09 24.94 -6.44
CA LEU A 237 -7.91 25.58 -7.47
C LEU A 237 -9.39 25.48 -7.14
N ILE A 238 -9.83 24.27 -6.77
CA ILE A 238 -11.23 23.95 -6.49
C ILE A 238 -11.25 22.94 -5.36
N GLU A 239 -12.08 23.20 -4.35
CA GLU A 239 -12.39 22.26 -3.28
C GLU A 239 -13.89 22.24 -3.05
N TRP A 240 -14.47 21.04 -2.97
CA TRP A 240 -15.89 20.89 -2.67
C TRP A 240 -16.12 19.77 -1.66
N HIS A 241 -17.25 19.88 -0.96
CA HIS A 241 -17.69 18.95 0.05
C HIS A 241 -19.07 18.41 -0.34
N SER A 242 -19.25 17.10 -0.21
CA SER A 242 -20.50 16.42 -0.53
C SER A 242 -20.61 15.14 0.25
N GLU A 243 -21.80 14.86 0.78
CA GLU A 243 -22.11 13.65 1.55
C GLU A 243 -21.88 12.37 0.74
N TRP A 244 -22.08 12.42 -0.59
CA TRP A 244 -21.82 11.29 -1.49
C TRP A 244 -20.34 10.89 -1.53
N LEU A 245 -19.42 11.81 -1.21
CA LEU A 245 -17.99 11.52 -1.16
C LEU A 245 -17.63 10.57 -0.01
N LYS A 246 -18.47 10.43 1.02
CA LYS A 246 -18.25 9.45 2.11
C LYS A 246 -18.16 8.01 1.59
N VAL A 247 -18.82 7.68 0.48
CA VAL A 247 -18.67 6.36 -0.15
C VAL A 247 -17.25 6.15 -0.67
N LEU A 248 -16.66 7.21 -1.24
CA LEU A 248 -15.30 7.21 -1.76
C LEU A 248 -14.23 7.33 -0.66
N SER A 249 -14.59 7.73 0.57
CA SER A 249 -13.63 7.86 1.69
C SER A 249 -13.07 6.51 2.11
N THR A 250 -13.76 5.42 1.79
CA THR A 250 -13.22 4.05 1.83
C THR A 250 -11.85 3.98 1.12
N PHE A 251 -11.65 4.74 0.05
CA PHE A 251 -10.37 4.85 -0.64
C PHE A 251 -9.63 6.14 -0.30
N ARG A 252 -9.36 6.36 0.99
CA ARG A 252 -8.58 7.47 1.56
C ARG A 252 -7.47 8.04 0.66
N SER A 253 -6.64 7.17 0.08
CA SER A 253 -5.50 7.54 -0.75
C SER A 253 -5.86 7.53 -2.24
N THR A 254 -6.73 8.46 -2.64
CA THR A 254 -7.29 8.45 -4.00
C THR A 254 -6.24 8.67 -5.08
N GLY A 255 -5.17 9.43 -4.79
CA GLY A 255 -4.12 9.75 -5.77
C GLY A 255 -3.46 8.54 -6.43
N ARG A 256 -3.54 7.36 -5.80
CA ARG A 256 -3.08 6.06 -6.34
C ARG A 256 -3.86 5.59 -7.57
N PHE A 257 -5.11 6.03 -7.76
CA PHE A 257 -5.93 5.63 -8.91
C PHE A 257 -5.39 6.09 -10.26
N PHE A 258 -4.38 6.95 -10.29
CA PHE A 258 -3.72 7.32 -11.54
C PHE A 258 -2.75 6.25 -12.08
N TRP A 259 -2.36 5.24 -11.30
CA TRP A 259 -1.38 4.22 -11.74
C TRP A 259 -1.74 3.47 -13.03
N PRO A 260 -2.99 3.05 -13.29
CA PRO A 260 -3.38 2.48 -14.59
C PRO A 260 -3.08 3.43 -15.75
N VAL A 261 -3.36 4.72 -15.56
CA VAL A 261 -3.12 5.79 -16.53
C VAL A 261 -1.63 5.99 -16.75
N HIS A 262 -0.85 6.02 -15.67
CA HIS A 262 0.61 6.09 -15.71
C HIS A 262 1.21 4.99 -16.58
N TYR A 263 0.82 3.73 -16.33
CA TYR A 263 1.33 2.60 -17.12
C TYR A 263 0.84 2.61 -18.57
N LEU A 264 -0.38 3.07 -18.82
CA LEU A 264 -0.90 3.27 -20.17
C LEU A 264 -0.10 4.34 -20.93
N LEU A 265 0.26 5.45 -20.28
CA LEU A 265 1.10 6.50 -20.86
C LEU A 265 2.47 5.96 -21.23
N LEU A 266 3.14 5.26 -20.30
CA LEU A 266 4.42 4.59 -20.57
C LEU A 266 4.34 3.66 -21.78
N PHE A 267 3.34 2.77 -21.79
CA PHE A 267 3.15 1.84 -22.90
C PHE A 267 2.86 2.55 -24.23
N THR A 268 2.06 3.61 -24.21
CA THR A 268 1.69 4.36 -25.41
C THR A 268 2.90 5.07 -26.00
N ILE A 269 3.67 5.79 -25.18
CA ILE A 269 4.89 6.50 -25.61
C ILE A 269 5.87 5.52 -26.26
N LEU A 270 6.20 4.42 -25.55
CA LEU A 270 7.13 3.43 -26.07
C LEU A 270 6.61 2.76 -27.34
N SER A 271 5.31 2.42 -27.39
CA SER A 271 4.70 1.76 -28.56
C SER A 271 4.67 2.66 -29.78
N VAL A 272 4.39 3.95 -29.62
CA VAL A 272 4.43 4.93 -30.72
C VAL A 272 5.83 5.01 -31.29
N LEU A 273 6.84 5.19 -30.44
CA LEU A 273 8.23 5.32 -30.89
C LEU A 273 8.72 4.04 -31.58
N ILE A 274 8.36 2.87 -31.04
CA ILE A 274 8.72 1.56 -31.62
C ILE A 274 8.02 1.32 -32.97
N LYS A 275 6.72 1.63 -33.08
CA LYS A 275 5.93 1.30 -34.29
C LYS A 275 6.11 2.30 -35.44
N ARG A 276 6.39 3.56 -35.12
CA ARG A 276 6.52 4.63 -36.13
C ARG A 276 7.94 4.82 -36.64
N ASN A 277 8.92 4.12 -36.08
CA ASN A 277 10.32 4.26 -36.45
C ASN A 277 10.99 2.92 -36.78
N PRO A 278 12.04 2.91 -37.60
CA PRO A 278 12.90 1.74 -37.77
C PRO A 278 13.47 1.28 -36.42
N SER A 279 13.74 -0.03 -36.28
CA SER A 279 14.22 -0.60 -35.01
C SER A 279 15.49 0.06 -34.48
N ARG A 280 16.40 0.52 -35.36
CA ARG A 280 17.62 1.25 -34.96
C ARG A 280 17.29 2.60 -34.32
N THR A 281 16.45 3.40 -34.96
CA THR A 281 16.02 4.70 -34.44
C THR A 281 15.25 4.56 -33.13
N ALA A 282 14.31 3.61 -33.06
CA ALA A 282 13.59 3.32 -31.83
C ALA A 282 14.55 2.91 -30.70
N PHE A 283 15.57 2.10 -31.00
CA PHE A 283 16.58 1.71 -30.01
C PHE A 283 17.38 2.91 -29.51
N ILE A 284 17.77 3.84 -30.39
CA ILE A 284 18.47 5.08 -30.02
C ILE A 284 17.59 5.92 -29.09
N TYR A 285 16.33 6.17 -29.45
CA TYR A 285 15.40 6.92 -28.59
C TYR A 285 15.26 6.28 -27.22
N LEU A 286 14.95 4.98 -27.18
CA LEU A 286 14.73 4.26 -25.93
C LEU A 286 16.00 4.23 -25.06
N SER A 287 17.17 4.04 -25.66
CA SER A 287 18.44 4.04 -24.92
C SER A 287 18.76 5.43 -24.36
N PHE A 288 18.59 6.48 -25.17
CA PHE A 288 18.82 7.86 -24.74
C PHE A 288 17.84 8.27 -23.63
N GLY A 289 16.55 7.98 -23.80
CA GLY A 289 15.54 8.24 -22.79
C GLY A 289 15.81 7.47 -21.50
N LEU A 290 16.30 6.23 -21.59
CA LEU A 290 16.63 5.42 -20.43
C LEU A 290 17.83 6.02 -19.68
N THR A 291 18.86 6.49 -20.39
CA THR A 291 19.98 7.19 -19.77
C THR A 291 19.51 8.42 -19.01
N PHE A 292 18.69 9.28 -19.64
CA PHE A 292 18.09 10.44 -18.97
C PHE A 292 17.27 10.04 -17.74
N GLN A 293 16.45 9.00 -17.85
CA GLN A 293 15.67 8.46 -16.73
C GLN A 293 16.56 8.00 -15.58
N THR A 294 17.66 7.29 -15.87
CA THR A 294 18.56 6.78 -14.82
C THR A 294 19.33 7.88 -14.11
N ILE A 295 19.74 8.93 -14.84
CA ILE A 295 20.39 10.11 -14.27
C ILE A 295 19.39 10.86 -13.39
N ASP A 296 18.19 11.11 -13.91
CA ASP A 296 17.11 11.79 -13.20
C ASP A 296 16.77 11.11 -11.87
N LEU A 297 16.56 9.79 -11.89
CA LEU A 297 16.16 9.03 -10.70
C LEU A 297 17.35 8.59 -9.82
N TRP A 298 18.56 9.04 -10.13
CA TRP A 298 19.75 8.71 -9.34
C TRP A 298 19.59 8.98 -7.84
N PRO A 299 19.01 10.12 -7.38
CA PRO A 299 18.83 10.38 -5.96
C PRO A 299 17.93 9.35 -5.26
N ILE A 300 16.84 8.93 -5.91
CA ILE A 300 15.95 7.87 -5.41
C ILE A 300 16.70 6.54 -5.32
N TYR A 301 17.51 6.20 -6.32
CA TYR A 301 18.29 4.95 -6.25
C TYR A 301 19.37 5.01 -5.17
N GLN A 302 20.00 6.17 -4.97
CA GLN A 302 21.00 6.35 -3.93
C GLN A 302 20.37 6.21 -2.54
N SER A 303 19.20 6.82 -2.30
CA SER A 303 18.49 6.67 -1.03
C SER A 303 18.12 5.21 -0.75
N HIS A 304 17.57 4.49 -1.72
CA HIS A 304 17.27 3.06 -1.55
C HIS A 304 18.52 2.17 -1.44
N ARG A 305 19.65 2.52 -2.07
CA ARG A 305 20.91 1.78 -1.93
C ARG A 305 21.50 1.92 -0.54
N GLN A 306 21.46 3.13 0.04
CA GLN A 306 21.90 3.35 1.41
C GLN A 306 21.05 2.55 2.40
N VAL A 307 19.75 2.42 2.12
CA VAL A 307 18.79 1.63 2.91
C VAL A 307 18.95 0.11 2.73
N ARG A 308 19.32 -0.38 1.54
CA ARG A 308 19.42 -1.83 1.26
C ARG A 308 20.39 -2.54 2.21
N TRP A 309 21.42 -1.85 2.66
CA TRP A 309 22.43 -2.40 3.57
C TRP A 309 21.99 -2.35 5.04
N ASN A 310 20.86 -1.71 5.36
CA ASN A 310 20.26 -1.68 6.69
C ASN A 310 18.74 -1.37 6.60
N PRO A 311 17.86 -2.39 6.60
CA PRO A 311 16.41 -2.23 6.43
C PRO A 311 15.72 -1.28 7.42
N ALA A 312 16.35 -0.99 8.57
CA ALA A 312 15.84 -0.04 9.55
C ALA A 312 15.88 1.43 9.06
N LEU A 313 16.65 1.72 8.01
CA LEU A 313 16.84 3.08 7.47
C LEU A 313 15.78 3.51 6.46
N HIS A 314 14.77 2.67 6.17
CA HIS A 314 13.92 2.78 4.98
C HIS A 314 13.13 4.09 4.82
N TRP A 315 13.01 4.87 5.89
CA TRP A 315 12.37 6.19 5.91
C TRP A 315 13.26 7.32 6.43
N ASN A 316 14.33 7.00 7.18
CA ASN A 316 15.27 7.99 7.70
C ASN A 316 16.67 7.36 7.84
N PRO A 317 17.68 7.85 7.09
CA PRO A 317 19.05 7.35 7.13
C PRO A 317 19.78 7.62 8.47
N GLN A 318 19.14 8.30 9.43
CA GLN A 318 19.63 8.47 10.81
C GLN A 318 19.04 7.46 11.81
N LEU A 319 18.11 6.58 11.40
CA LEU A 319 17.52 5.60 12.32
C LEU A 319 18.48 4.41 12.57
N SER A 320 18.72 4.07 13.83
CA SER A 320 19.51 2.87 14.18
C SER A 320 18.83 1.60 13.66
N VAL A 321 19.63 0.54 13.39
CA VAL A 321 19.13 -0.86 13.30
C VAL A 321 18.08 -1.07 14.38
N TRP A 322 16.93 -1.68 14.06
CA TRP A 322 15.90 -1.95 15.07
C TRP A 322 16.54 -2.68 16.25
N ASN A 323 16.76 -1.95 17.34
CA ASN A 323 17.38 -2.44 18.54
C ASN A 323 16.21 -2.79 19.46
N ASN A 324 15.93 -4.09 19.57
CA ASN A 324 14.85 -4.54 20.44
C ASN A 324 15.14 -4.04 21.87
N PRO A 325 14.27 -3.18 22.46
CA PRO A 325 14.51 -2.66 23.80
C PRO A 325 14.39 -3.75 24.87
N LEU A 326 13.71 -4.85 24.58
CA LEU A 326 13.56 -6.00 25.48
C LEU A 326 14.85 -6.84 25.49
N LYS A 327 15.82 -6.44 26.30
CA LYS A 327 17.16 -7.04 26.39
C LYS A 327 17.30 -8.06 27.51
N SER A 328 16.49 -7.94 28.55
CA SER A 328 16.53 -8.82 29.70
C SER A 328 16.15 -10.24 29.30
N ALA A 329 16.95 -11.23 29.73
CA ALA A 329 16.66 -12.65 29.52
C ALA A 329 15.31 -13.08 30.14
N ILE A 330 14.77 -12.28 31.06
CA ILE A 330 13.51 -12.55 31.74
C ILE A 330 12.32 -12.64 30.79
N TRP A 331 12.36 -11.91 29.66
CA TRP A 331 11.29 -11.96 28.67
C TRP A 331 11.14 -13.34 28.06
N GLU A 332 12.24 -14.00 27.73
CA GLU A 332 12.26 -15.35 27.17
C GLU A 332 11.92 -16.42 28.22
N LEU A 333 12.34 -16.21 29.47
CA LEU A 333 12.13 -17.18 30.56
C LEU A 333 10.71 -17.14 31.12
N ALA A 334 10.13 -15.95 31.25
CA ALA A 334 8.83 -15.74 31.85
C ALA A 334 7.69 -15.92 30.83
N ALA A 335 7.87 -15.52 29.56
CA ALA A 335 6.83 -15.54 28.54
C ALA A 335 6.06 -16.89 28.42
N PRO A 336 6.71 -18.07 28.47
CA PRO A 336 6.00 -19.36 28.39
C PRO A 336 4.96 -19.62 29.48
N TYR A 337 5.00 -18.87 30.59
CA TYR A 337 4.07 -19.02 31.72
C TYR A 337 2.83 -18.13 31.63
N TYR A 338 2.76 -17.28 30.61
CA TYR A 338 1.67 -16.35 30.38
C TYR A 338 0.95 -16.68 29.06
N ARG A 339 -0.21 -16.05 28.86
CA ARG A 339 -1.01 -16.14 27.62
C ARG A 339 -1.26 -14.76 27.00
N HIS A 340 -1.17 -13.71 27.81
CA HIS A 340 -1.54 -12.36 27.42
C HIS A 340 -0.46 -11.35 27.82
N ILE A 341 -0.19 -10.38 26.94
CA ILE A 341 0.51 -9.15 27.26
C ILE A 341 -0.49 -8.00 27.15
N THR A 342 -0.68 -7.24 28.23
CA THR A 342 -1.60 -6.10 28.26
C THR A 342 -0.83 -4.82 28.49
N LEU A 343 -0.80 -3.96 27.48
CA LEU A 343 -0.34 -2.58 27.63
C LEU A 343 -1.47 -1.77 28.25
N PHE A 344 -1.14 -0.96 29.26
CA PHE A 344 -2.10 -0.11 29.96
C PHE A 344 -1.63 1.35 30.07
N PRO A 345 -2.20 2.28 29.28
CA PRO A 345 -3.13 2.03 28.18
C PRO A 345 -2.37 1.53 26.93
N PRO A 346 -3.03 0.80 26.02
CA PRO A 346 -2.52 0.61 24.67
C PRO A 346 -2.63 1.93 23.86
N SER A 347 -1.96 2.01 22.72
CA SER A 347 -1.92 3.25 21.91
C SER A 347 -3.28 3.76 21.45
N ALA A 348 -4.28 2.89 21.35
CA ALA A 348 -5.64 3.26 20.98
C ALA A 348 -6.42 3.95 22.11
N CYS A 349 -5.98 3.81 23.37
CA CYS A 349 -6.70 4.28 24.55
C CYS A 349 -6.05 5.50 25.25
N GLY A 350 -4.97 6.05 24.69
CA GLY A 350 -4.28 7.21 25.25
C GLY A 350 -2.77 7.16 25.03
N GLU A 351 -2.02 7.85 25.91
CA GLU A 351 -0.56 7.80 25.95
C GLU A 351 -0.09 6.38 26.28
N ALA A 352 0.47 5.69 25.29
CA ALA A 352 0.79 4.28 25.39
C ALA A 352 1.81 3.99 26.50
N ALA A 353 1.60 2.92 27.26
CA ALA A 353 2.56 2.45 28.28
C ALA A 353 3.96 2.14 27.73
N ALA A 354 4.02 1.70 26.48
CA ALA A 354 5.24 1.32 25.80
C ALA A 354 5.04 1.31 24.28
N PRO A 355 6.12 1.37 23.47
CA PRO A 355 6.03 1.05 22.05
C PRO A 355 5.51 -0.38 21.88
N TYR A 356 4.50 -0.58 21.04
CA TYR A 356 3.86 -1.89 20.93
C TYR A 356 4.72 -2.92 20.17
N GLN A 357 5.60 -2.50 19.27
CA GLN A 357 6.32 -3.39 18.34
C GLN A 357 7.18 -4.45 19.05
N PRO A 358 8.00 -4.12 20.07
CA PRO A 358 8.79 -5.10 20.80
C PRO A 358 7.93 -6.14 21.53
N PHE A 359 6.84 -5.71 22.15
CA PHE A 359 5.92 -6.61 22.84
C PHE A 359 5.10 -7.46 21.87
N ALA A 360 4.72 -6.92 20.71
CA ALA A 360 4.08 -7.70 19.65
C ALA A 360 5.04 -8.75 19.07
N TYR A 361 6.33 -8.42 18.94
CA TYR A 361 7.36 -9.39 18.54
C TYR A 361 7.51 -10.51 19.58
N LEU A 362 7.63 -10.17 20.86
CA LEU A 362 7.68 -11.13 21.97
C LEU A 362 6.43 -12.03 21.99
N ALA A 363 5.25 -11.42 21.87
CA ALA A 363 3.99 -12.12 21.84
C ALA A 363 3.90 -13.10 20.66
N GLY A 364 4.30 -12.67 19.45
CA GLY A 364 4.36 -13.53 18.28
C GLY A 364 5.36 -14.66 18.40
N HIS A 365 6.49 -14.46 19.08
CA HIS A 365 7.51 -15.49 19.29
C HIS A 365 7.02 -16.60 20.24
N HIS A 366 6.27 -16.23 21.29
CA HIS A 366 5.81 -17.14 22.34
C HIS A 366 4.34 -17.55 22.24
N GLY A 367 3.63 -17.14 21.17
CA GLY A 367 2.21 -17.46 20.99
C GLY A 367 1.28 -16.75 21.98
N LEU A 368 1.70 -15.62 22.54
CA LEU A 368 0.89 -14.78 23.43
C LEU A 368 -0.03 -13.88 22.59
N THR A 369 -1.12 -13.43 23.21
CA THR A 369 -1.94 -12.34 22.66
C THR A 369 -1.45 -10.99 23.18
N ILE A 370 -1.76 -9.91 22.45
CA ILE A 370 -1.47 -8.54 22.85
C ILE A 370 -2.66 -7.63 22.54
N ASN A 371 -2.94 -6.67 23.43
CA ASN A 371 -4.07 -5.74 23.28
C ASN A 371 -3.75 -4.45 22.49
N SER A 372 -2.61 -4.39 21.82
CA SER A 372 -2.13 -3.20 21.11
C SER A 372 -1.54 -3.59 19.76
N GLY A 373 -1.74 -2.75 18.75
CA GLY A 373 -1.22 -2.99 17.40
C GLY A 373 -1.45 -1.81 16.46
N GLN A 374 -0.74 -1.80 15.34
CA GLN A 374 -0.98 -0.85 14.26
C GLN A 374 -1.92 -1.47 13.22
N MET A 375 -3.17 -1.02 13.21
CA MET A 375 -4.17 -1.46 12.25
C MET A 375 -4.46 -0.35 11.23
N ALA A 376 -4.67 -0.72 9.97
CA ALA A 376 -5.05 0.25 8.94
C ALA A 376 -6.47 0.80 9.16
N ARG A 377 -7.32 0.04 9.86
CA ARG A 377 -8.70 0.37 10.26
C ARG A 377 -9.03 -0.33 11.57
N PHE A 378 -9.85 0.28 12.39
CA PHE A 378 -10.42 -0.28 13.62
C PHE A 378 -11.86 0.22 13.80
N ASP A 379 -12.63 -0.46 14.63
CA ASP A 379 -13.99 -0.06 14.97
C ASP A 379 -13.92 0.90 16.17
N ASP A 380 -14.18 2.19 15.95
CA ASP A 380 -14.07 3.23 16.98
C ASP A 380 -14.95 2.95 18.19
N LYS A 381 -16.16 2.42 17.96
CA LYS A 381 -17.11 2.14 19.04
C LYS A 381 -16.60 1.01 19.92
N GLN A 382 -16.22 -0.11 19.31
CA GLN A 382 -15.66 -1.25 20.05
C GLN A 382 -14.33 -0.88 20.73
N THR A 383 -13.52 -0.04 20.08
CA THR A 383 -12.27 0.48 20.66
C THR A 383 -12.57 1.34 21.89
N GLY A 384 -13.54 2.26 21.79
CA GLY A 384 -13.96 3.10 22.92
C GLY A 384 -14.53 2.28 24.08
N GLU A 385 -15.39 1.29 23.79
CA GLU A 385 -15.94 0.36 24.79
C GLU A 385 -14.82 -0.43 25.47
N TYR A 386 -13.86 -0.94 24.70
CA TYR A 386 -12.68 -1.63 25.22
C TYR A 386 -11.84 -0.72 26.13
N CYS A 387 -11.54 0.51 25.70
CA CYS A 387 -10.75 1.45 26.50
C CYS A 387 -11.45 1.83 27.81
N GLN A 388 -12.77 2.03 27.79
CA GLN A 388 -13.56 2.30 29.00
C GLN A 388 -13.59 1.09 29.93
N GLN A 389 -13.75 -0.12 29.40
CA GLN A 389 -13.74 -1.34 30.19
C GLN A 389 -12.36 -1.57 30.84
N LEU A 390 -11.29 -1.38 30.08
CA LEU A 390 -9.92 -1.53 30.56
C LEU A 390 -9.61 -0.57 31.71
N LEU A 391 -10.09 0.69 31.62
CA LEU A 391 -9.94 1.66 32.71
C LEU A 391 -10.75 1.27 33.96
N LYS A 392 -11.97 0.75 33.78
CA LYS A 392 -12.80 0.25 34.89
C LYS A 392 -12.16 -0.96 35.58
N ASP A 393 -11.65 -1.91 34.79
CA ASP A 393 -10.96 -3.09 35.30
C ASP A 393 -9.77 -2.66 36.17
N LEU A 394 -9.00 -1.66 35.74
CA LEU A 394 -7.90 -1.10 36.55
C LEU A 394 -8.39 -0.44 37.85
N GLN A 395 -9.43 0.39 37.79
CA GLN A 395 -9.99 1.06 38.97
C GLN A 395 -10.55 0.06 40.00
N GLN A 396 -11.07 -1.07 39.51
CA GLN A 396 -11.57 -2.17 40.33
C GLN A 396 -10.46 -3.16 40.72
N GLY A 397 -9.22 -2.93 40.28
CA GLY A 397 -8.08 -3.79 40.56
C GLY A 397 -8.14 -5.17 39.92
N LYS A 398 -8.95 -5.34 38.88
CA LYS A 398 -9.11 -6.63 38.20
C LYS A 398 -7.84 -6.97 37.42
N VAL A 399 -7.15 -8.02 37.86
CA VAL A 399 -5.93 -8.54 37.24
C VAL A 399 -6.04 -10.06 37.08
N GLU A 400 -5.44 -10.59 36.01
CA GLU A 400 -5.49 -11.99 35.63
C GLU A 400 -4.13 -12.67 35.86
N HIS A 401 -4.16 -13.95 36.24
CA HIS A 401 -2.94 -14.70 36.58
C HIS A 401 -2.12 -15.16 35.37
N ASP A 402 -2.67 -15.11 34.16
CA ASP A 402 -2.01 -15.49 32.91
C ASP A 402 -1.63 -14.28 32.05
N THR A 403 -1.63 -13.09 32.64
CA THR A 403 -1.36 -11.82 31.95
C THR A 403 -0.13 -11.10 32.50
N VAL A 404 0.73 -10.61 31.59
CA VAL A 404 1.80 -9.65 31.90
C VAL A 404 1.29 -8.24 31.60
N TYR A 405 1.30 -7.38 32.61
CA TYR A 405 0.86 -6.00 32.48
C TYR A 405 2.05 -5.07 32.27
N ILE A 406 2.03 -4.31 31.17
CA ILE A 406 2.97 -3.22 30.90
C ILE A 406 2.24 -1.92 31.18
N VAL A 407 2.61 -1.23 32.25
CA VAL A 407 1.78 -0.18 32.85
C VAL A 407 2.44 1.17 32.66
N HIS A 408 1.69 2.17 32.19
CA HIS A 408 2.21 3.52 32.12
C HIS A 408 2.42 4.06 33.56
N PRO A 409 3.53 4.74 33.87
CA PRO A 409 3.87 5.17 35.24
C PRO A 409 2.75 5.91 35.99
N THR A 410 1.96 6.73 35.28
CA THR A 410 0.79 7.46 35.81
C THR A 410 -0.24 6.55 36.49
N TYR A 411 -0.36 5.29 36.07
CA TYR A 411 -1.37 4.35 36.56
C TYR A 411 -0.80 3.28 37.50
N LEU A 412 0.52 3.19 37.64
CA LEU A 412 1.19 2.14 38.41
C LEU A 412 0.74 2.13 39.88
N ALA A 413 0.77 3.28 40.54
CA ALA A 413 0.39 3.39 41.96
C ALA A 413 -1.08 3.04 42.20
N ASN A 414 -1.96 3.40 41.27
CA ASN A 414 -3.39 3.08 41.33
C ASN A 414 -3.60 1.57 41.20
N LEU A 415 -2.95 0.94 40.22
CA LEU A 415 -3.01 -0.50 40.02
C LEU A 415 -2.51 -1.27 41.25
N GLN A 416 -1.34 -0.91 41.78
CA GLN A 416 -0.76 -1.56 42.96
C GLN A 416 -1.66 -1.46 44.18
N LYS A 417 -2.32 -0.31 44.38
CA LYS A 417 -3.19 -0.08 45.53
C LYS A 417 -4.50 -0.85 45.45
N ASN A 418 -5.08 -0.94 44.25
CA ASN A 418 -6.45 -1.44 44.09
C ASN A 418 -6.52 -2.90 43.65
N ALA A 419 -5.42 -3.50 43.20
CA ALA A 419 -5.38 -4.88 42.71
C ALA A 419 -6.08 -5.88 43.62
N CYS A 420 -6.90 -6.76 43.03
CA CYS A 420 -7.67 -7.77 43.75
C CYS A 420 -6.81 -8.87 44.39
N CYS A 421 -5.55 -8.97 43.98
CA CYS A 421 -4.55 -9.87 44.55
C CYS A 421 -3.17 -9.20 44.57
N PRO A 422 -2.23 -9.70 45.39
CA PRO A 422 -0.88 -9.14 45.46
C PRO A 422 -0.21 -9.13 44.09
N LEU A 423 0.38 -7.99 43.74
CA LEU A 423 1.13 -7.80 42.51
C LEU A 423 2.63 -7.75 42.81
N VAL A 424 3.41 -8.35 41.90
CA VAL A 424 4.85 -8.18 41.82
C VAL A 424 5.12 -7.26 40.64
N CYS A 425 5.49 -6.02 40.94
CA CYS A 425 5.82 -5.02 39.93
C CYS A 425 7.31 -4.68 39.99
N SER A 426 7.95 -4.55 38.83
CA SER A 426 9.30 -4.02 38.72
C SER A 426 9.54 -3.36 37.38
N LYS A 427 10.59 -2.53 37.33
CA LYS A 427 11.06 -1.89 36.11
C LYS A 427 12.04 -2.81 35.39
N ILE A 428 11.67 -3.27 34.20
CA ILE A 428 12.48 -4.16 33.35
C ILE A 428 12.67 -3.49 32.00
N ASP A 429 13.94 -3.32 31.58
CA ASP A 429 14.30 -2.67 30.31
C ASP A 429 13.58 -1.32 30.09
N ASP A 430 13.49 -0.53 31.16
CA ASP A 430 12.78 0.76 31.23
C ASP A 430 11.25 0.74 31.21
N PHE A 431 10.62 -0.44 31.22
CA PHE A 431 9.16 -0.59 31.29
C PHE A 431 8.70 -1.01 32.69
N GLU A 432 7.60 -0.42 33.17
CA GLU A 432 6.95 -0.86 34.41
C GLU A 432 6.14 -2.13 34.12
N VAL A 433 6.59 -3.25 34.68
CA VAL A 433 6.01 -4.58 34.45
C VAL A 433 5.38 -5.06 35.73
N CYS A 434 4.10 -5.43 35.68
CA CYS A 434 3.37 -6.02 36.80
C CYS A 434 2.81 -7.39 36.42
N VAL A 435 2.94 -8.34 37.35
CA VAL A 435 2.33 -9.67 37.27
C VAL A 435 1.74 -10.02 38.64
N THR A 436 0.76 -10.92 38.68
CA THR A 436 0.25 -11.39 39.98
C THR A 436 1.32 -12.19 40.72
N GLU A 437 1.40 -12.08 42.05
CA GLU A 437 2.38 -12.80 42.87
C GLU A 437 2.29 -14.32 42.64
N GLN A 438 1.06 -14.85 42.54
CA GLN A 438 0.84 -16.26 42.21
C GLN A 438 1.49 -16.65 40.87
N SER A 439 1.36 -15.82 39.83
CA SER A 439 1.96 -16.10 38.52
C SER A 439 3.49 -16.02 38.56
N TYR A 440 4.03 -15.06 39.29
CA TYR A 440 5.46 -14.87 39.49
C TYR A 440 6.10 -16.09 40.18
N LEU A 441 5.47 -16.59 41.24
CA LEU A 441 5.97 -17.75 41.99
C LEU A 441 6.01 -19.04 41.17
N ARG A 442 5.18 -19.19 40.13
CA ARG A 442 5.16 -20.41 39.28
C ARG A 442 6.47 -20.64 38.53
N TRP A 443 7.16 -19.57 38.14
CA TRP A 443 8.36 -19.66 37.32
C TRP A 443 9.61 -19.15 38.03
N LYS A 444 9.48 -18.26 39.03
CA LYS A 444 10.62 -17.76 39.81
C LYS A 444 11.48 -18.90 40.38
N GLY A 445 10.85 -19.94 40.94
CA GLY A 445 11.54 -21.07 41.55
C GLY A 445 12.45 -21.86 40.58
N ASN A 446 12.17 -21.80 39.28
CA ASN A 446 12.96 -22.47 38.25
C ASN A 446 14.19 -21.65 37.82
N TYR A 447 14.29 -20.36 38.20
CA TYR A 447 15.30 -19.41 37.73
C TYR A 447 15.87 -18.53 38.86
N SER A 448 16.15 -19.14 40.03
CA SER A 448 16.63 -18.49 41.25
C SER A 448 17.93 -17.68 41.12
N GLN A 449 18.66 -17.79 40.00
CA GLN A 449 19.89 -17.03 39.75
C GLN A 449 19.65 -15.59 39.25
N ILE A 450 18.41 -15.16 39.01
CA ILE A 450 18.06 -13.83 38.44
C ILE A 450 17.43 -12.89 39.50
N ASP A 451 17.61 -13.19 40.79
CA ASP A 451 16.91 -12.60 41.94
C ASP A 451 17.10 -11.08 42.18
N THR A 452 17.85 -10.37 41.33
CA THR A 452 18.14 -8.93 41.51
C THR A 452 17.16 -7.98 40.81
N LEU A 453 16.22 -8.46 39.99
CA LEU A 453 15.38 -7.58 39.16
C LEU A 453 13.96 -7.31 39.67
N PHE A 454 13.41 -8.11 40.58
CA PHE A 454 12.10 -7.85 41.20
C PHE A 454 12.27 -7.58 42.70
N SER A 455 12.79 -6.40 43.06
CA SER A 455 12.81 -5.99 44.46
C SER A 455 11.39 -5.65 44.90
N VAL A 456 10.76 -6.55 45.65
CA VAL A 456 9.50 -6.30 46.34
C VAL A 456 9.71 -5.12 47.30
N LYS A 457 9.24 -3.92 46.95
CA LYS A 457 9.07 -2.86 47.94
C LYS A 457 7.83 -3.20 48.76
N GLN A 458 8.04 -3.93 49.85
CA GLN A 458 7.10 -3.90 50.97
C GLN A 458 7.17 -2.51 51.60
N ASN A 459 6.09 -1.75 51.51
CA ASN A 459 5.68 -0.75 52.51
C ASN A 459 4.18 -0.50 52.38
#